data_AF-A0A2N7IR54-F1
#
_entry.id   AF-A0A2N7IR54-F1
#
_cell.length_a   1.000
_cell.length_b   1.000
_cell.length_c   1.000
_cell.angle_alpha   90.00
_cell.angle_beta   90.00
_cell.angle_gamma   90.00
#
_symmetry.space_group_name_H-M   'P 1'
#
loop_
_entity.id
_entity.type
_entity.pdbx_description
1 polymer ?
#
loop_
_entity_poly.entity_id
_entity_poly.type
_entity_poly.pdbx_seq_one_letter_code
_entity_poly.pdbx_strand_id
1 'polypeptide(L)'
;NDIIFLCGSSGDGKSEILTQYSQKHKATHEFHLDATHSFNPNQTAINALDERFSQFKGNEKPLVVGINIGMLGNYAEEGAEQHDDIKASIKAFLENKTDDIPTNHIFLDFEQYPKFTLGHEVSTSDFAAKFLARLTEPTLDNPFYALYDSEVQKLGHSKLTANYALLGLESVQKNIISLLLKARLIKDQFLT
;
A
#
# COMPACT_ATOMS: atom_id res chain seq x y z
N ASN A 1 16.82 19.26 -1.20
CA ASN A 1 16.73 17.83 -0.83
C ASN A 1 15.36 17.33 -1.24
N ASP A 2 15.31 16.09 -1.68
CA ASP A 2 14.07 15.50 -2.19
C ASP A 2 13.27 14.87 -1.06
N ILE A 3 11.96 14.98 -1.13
CA ILE A 3 11.02 14.31 -0.22
C ILE A 3 10.04 13.49 -1.04
N ILE A 4 9.90 12.22 -0.66
CA ILE A 4 9.04 11.25 -1.34
C ILE A 4 7.95 10.82 -0.36
N PHE A 5 6.71 11.10 -0.70
CA PHE A 5 5.54 10.65 0.03
C PHE A 5 4.99 9.39 -0.63
N LEU A 6 4.98 8.29 0.12
CA LEU A 6 4.23 7.08 -0.22
C LEU A 6 2.85 7.17 0.43
N CYS A 7 1.87 7.58 -0.36
CA CYS A 7 0.51 7.87 0.06
C CYS A 7 -0.40 6.67 -0.22
N GLY A 8 -1.42 6.48 0.61
CA GLY A 8 -2.46 5.47 0.39
C GLY A 8 -3.27 5.22 1.64
N SER A 9 -4.21 4.30 1.59
CA SER A 9 -5.07 3.90 2.71
C SER A 9 -4.43 2.82 3.61
N SER A 10 -5.01 2.59 4.79
CA SER A 10 -4.58 1.51 5.67
C SER A 10 -4.78 0.15 4.99
N GLY A 11 -3.78 -0.72 5.06
CA GLY A 11 -3.80 -2.04 4.42
C GLY A 11 -3.32 -2.07 2.96
N ASP A 12 -2.96 -0.95 2.35
CA ASP A 12 -2.43 -0.91 0.97
C ASP A 12 -0.98 -1.42 0.82
N GLY A 13 -0.35 -1.87 1.92
CA GLY A 13 1.00 -2.47 1.88
C GLY A 13 2.17 -1.47 1.89
N LYS A 14 1.91 -0.19 2.17
CA LYS A 14 2.95 0.87 2.25
C LYS A 14 4.13 0.49 3.13
N SER A 15 3.86 0.02 4.35
CA SER A 15 4.88 -0.33 5.34
C SER A 15 5.76 -1.51 4.87
N GLU A 16 5.19 -2.47 4.14
CA GLU A 16 5.93 -3.62 3.59
C GLU A 16 6.91 -3.16 2.51
N ILE A 17 6.43 -2.34 1.57
CA ILE A 17 7.26 -1.77 0.51
C ILE A 17 8.39 -0.93 1.11
N LEU A 18 8.06 -0.02 2.03
CA LEU A 18 9.07 0.82 2.68
C LEU A 18 10.07 -0.03 3.49
N THR A 19 9.65 -1.11 4.13
CA THR A 19 10.55 -2.00 4.87
C THR A 19 11.58 -2.62 3.94
N GLN A 20 11.12 -3.16 2.80
CA GLN A 20 11.99 -3.75 1.79
C GLN A 20 13.01 -2.74 1.23
N TYR A 21 12.57 -1.53 0.85
CA TYR A 21 13.47 -0.52 0.27
C TYR A 21 14.36 0.15 1.32
N SER A 22 13.89 0.30 2.56
CA SER A 22 14.68 0.89 3.64
C SER A 22 15.96 0.10 3.89
N GLN A 23 15.90 -1.24 3.89
CA GLN A 23 17.09 -2.08 4.07
C GLN A 23 18.12 -1.88 2.95
N LYS A 24 17.65 -1.70 1.72
CA LYS A 24 18.51 -1.54 0.54
C LYS A 24 19.10 -0.13 0.42
N HIS A 25 18.38 0.91 0.87
CA HIS A 25 18.73 2.31 0.61
C HIS A 25 19.06 3.13 1.86
N LYS A 26 19.13 2.52 3.06
CA LYS A 26 19.40 3.18 4.35
C LYS A 26 20.64 4.10 4.37
N ALA A 27 21.66 3.77 3.59
CA ALA A 27 22.88 4.59 3.51
C ALA A 27 22.62 5.95 2.86
N THR A 28 21.69 5.98 1.90
CA THR A 28 21.47 7.11 0.98
C THR A 28 20.19 7.90 1.26
N HIS A 29 19.19 7.29 1.88
CA HIS A 29 17.87 7.88 2.12
C HIS A 29 17.45 7.66 3.58
N GLU A 30 16.68 8.60 4.13
CA GLU A 30 15.99 8.41 5.39
C GLU A 30 14.57 7.90 5.15
N PHE A 31 14.15 6.92 5.95
CA PHE A 31 12.83 6.29 5.81
C PHE A 31 12.02 6.49 7.09
N HIS A 32 10.76 6.89 6.92
CA HIS A 32 9.77 6.97 7.97
C HIS A 32 8.56 6.13 7.57
N LEU A 33 8.49 4.89 8.07
CA LEU A 33 7.64 3.84 7.51
C LEU A 33 6.16 3.95 7.89
N ASP A 34 5.85 4.70 8.94
CA ASP A 34 4.48 4.88 9.40
C ASP A 34 4.36 6.16 10.23
N ALA A 35 4.01 7.27 9.57
CA ALA A 35 3.78 8.54 10.24
C ALA A 35 2.55 8.56 11.17
N THR A 36 1.83 7.44 11.33
CA THR A 36 0.61 7.38 12.15
C THR A 36 0.82 6.74 13.53
N HIS A 37 1.94 6.07 13.76
CA HIS A 37 2.30 5.53 15.07
C HIS A 37 3.25 6.48 15.80
N SER A 38 2.75 7.17 16.81
CA SER A 38 3.61 7.89 17.74
C SER A 38 4.50 6.90 18.49
N PHE A 39 5.81 7.15 18.48
CA PHE A 39 6.77 6.36 19.26
C PHE A 39 6.75 6.74 20.75
N ASN A 40 5.95 7.75 21.13
CA ASN A 40 5.79 8.25 22.49
C ASN A 40 4.29 8.41 22.86
N PRO A 41 3.88 8.04 24.09
CA PRO A 41 2.48 8.13 24.54
C PRO A 41 1.88 9.54 24.48
N ASN A 42 2.72 10.59 24.53
CA ASN A 42 2.29 11.98 24.60
C ASN A 42 2.54 12.75 23.28
N GLN A 43 3.04 12.10 22.24
CA GLN A 43 3.36 12.74 20.96
C GLN A 43 2.21 12.50 19.98
N THR A 44 1.69 13.57 19.37
CA THR A 44 0.71 13.45 18.28
C THR A 44 1.44 13.08 16.98
N ALA A 45 0.71 12.52 16.01
CA ALA A 45 1.26 12.26 14.68
C ALA A 45 1.74 13.55 13.99
N ILE A 46 1.08 14.68 14.23
CA ILE A 46 1.50 16.00 13.72
C ILE A 46 2.86 16.40 14.29
N ASN A 47 3.04 16.30 15.61
CA ASN A 47 4.33 16.61 16.26
C ASN A 47 5.46 15.70 15.76
N ALA A 48 5.15 14.41 15.55
CA ALA A 48 6.11 13.48 14.98
C ALA A 48 6.53 13.88 13.55
N LEU A 49 5.58 14.34 12.72
CA LEU A 49 5.87 14.85 11.39
C LEU A 49 6.69 16.15 11.42
N ASP A 50 6.38 17.09 12.32
CA ASP A 50 7.17 18.32 12.49
C ASP A 50 8.64 18.02 12.84
N GLU A 51 8.87 17.11 13.79
CA GLU A 51 10.23 16.68 14.14
C GLU A 51 10.95 16.07 12.93
N ARG A 52 10.26 15.26 12.12
CA ARG A 52 10.84 14.62 10.94
C ARG A 52 11.17 15.60 9.83
N PHE A 53 10.27 16.55 9.55
CA PHE A 53 10.54 17.57 8.54
C PHE A 53 11.60 18.55 9.00
N SER A 54 11.70 18.83 10.30
CA SER A 54 12.82 19.60 10.87
C SER A 54 14.16 18.88 10.68
N GLN A 55 14.21 17.57 10.96
CA GLN A 55 15.41 16.74 10.72
C GLN A 55 15.79 16.71 9.25
N PHE A 56 14.81 16.52 8.35
CA PHE A 56 15.02 16.52 6.90
C PHE A 56 15.60 17.84 6.39
N LYS A 57 15.08 18.99 6.87
CA LYS A 57 15.62 20.30 6.48
C LYS A 57 17.07 20.51 6.91
N GLY A 58 17.51 19.83 7.98
CA GLY A 58 18.89 19.86 8.47
C GLY A 58 19.81 18.76 7.92
N ASN A 59 19.31 17.87 7.07
CA ASN A 59 20.03 16.68 6.60
C ASN A 59 20.16 16.71 5.07
N GLU A 60 21.29 16.27 4.52
CA GLU A 60 21.52 16.22 3.06
C GLU A 60 20.81 15.03 2.37
N LYS A 61 20.35 14.05 3.15
CA LYS A 61 19.70 12.86 2.60
C LYS A 61 18.24 13.12 2.22
N PRO A 62 17.75 12.57 1.09
CA PRO A 62 16.34 12.56 0.78
C PRO A 62 15.52 11.83 1.86
N LEU A 63 14.29 12.29 2.09
CA LEU A 63 13.36 11.68 3.03
C LEU A 63 12.26 10.92 2.29
N VAL A 64 11.99 9.68 2.70
CA VAL A 64 10.89 8.86 2.22
C VAL A 64 9.89 8.62 3.36
N VAL A 65 8.65 9.07 3.20
CA VAL A 65 7.61 9.02 4.22
C VAL A 65 6.44 8.15 3.77
N GLY A 66 6.15 7.09 4.51
CA GLY A 66 4.90 6.33 4.41
C GLY A 66 3.82 6.96 5.26
N ILE A 67 2.72 7.39 4.63
CA ILE A 67 1.67 8.13 5.32
C ILE A 67 0.28 7.85 4.74
N ASN A 68 -0.74 7.88 5.59
CA ASN A 68 -2.13 7.84 5.14
C ASN A 68 -2.54 9.20 4.55
N ILE A 69 -3.33 9.19 3.47
CA ILE A 69 -3.80 10.42 2.82
C ILE A 69 -4.58 11.31 3.81
N GLY A 70 -5.44 10.74 4.65
CA GLY A 70 -6.13 11.50 5.69
C GLY A 70 -5.19 12.20 6.67
N MET A 71 -4.05 11.59 7.01
CA MET A 71 -3.06 12.21 7.89
C MET A 71 -2.24 13.29 7.19
N LEU A 72 -2.02 13.18 5.88
CA LEU A 72 -1.49 14.28 5.08
C LEU A 72 -2.43 15.49 5.11
N GLY A 73 -3.73 15.26 4.97
CA GLY A 73 -4.74 16.31 5.10
C GLY A 73 -4.68 17.02 6.46
N ASN A 74 -4.64 16.24 7.55
CA ASN A 74 -4.50 16.81 8.90
C ASN A 74 -3.20 17.62 9.05
N TYR A 75 -2.08 17.11 8.54
CA TYR A 75 -0.80 17.81 8.61
C TYR A 75 -0.77 19.11 7.78
N ALA A 76 -1.42 19.11 6.61
CA ALA A 76 -1.51 20.30 5.77
C ALA A 76 -2.19 21.48 6.48
N GLU A 77 -3.13 21.20 7.40
CA GLU A 77 -3.83 22.21 8.19
C GLU A 77 -3.14 22.52 9.54
N GLU A 78 -2.70 21.49 10.27
CA GLU A 78 -2.26 21.62 11.67
C GLU A 78 -0.73 21.68 11.84
N GLY A 79 0.06 21.36 10.81
CA GLY A 79 1.52 21.33 10.89
C GLY A 79 2.14 22.70 11.17
N ALA A 80 3.32 22.72 11.78
CA ALA A 80 4.00 23.95 12.18
C ALA A 80 4.30 24.87 10.98
N GLU A 81 4.19 26.20 11.19
CA GLU A 81 4.42 27.24 10.15
C GLU A 81 5.80 27.14 9.49
N GLN A 82 6.81 26.67 10.23
CA GLN A 82 8.15 26.43 9.71
C GLN A 82 8.21 25.39 8.58
N HIS A 83 7.13 24.64 8.36
CA HIS A 83 6.96 23.63 7.29
C HIS A 83 5.90 24.03 6.27
N ASP A 84 5.57 25.32 6.14
CA ASP A 84 4.55 25.81 5.19
C ASP A 84 4.88 25.48 3.71
N ASP A 85 6.15 25.34 3.36
CA ASP A 85 6.61 24.82 2.06
C ASP A 85 6.15 23.39 1.80
N ILE A 86 6.27 22.51 2.79
CA ILE A 86 5.82 21.13 2.73
C ILE A 86 4.29 21.08 2.78
N LYS A 87 3.65 21.86 3.66
CA LYS A 87 2.19 21.94 3.77
C LYS A 87 1.55 22.41 2.45
N ALA A 88 2.07 23.46 1.83
CA ALA A 88 1.58 23.96 0.55
C ALA A 88 1.66 22.88 -0.54
N SER A 89 2.77 22.15 -0.59
CA SER A 89 2.94 21.03 -1.52
C SER A 89 1.96 19.89 -1.26
N ILE A 90 1.66 19.57 0.00
CA ILE A 90 0.64 18.57 0.35
C ILE A 90 -0.75 19.05 -0.07
N LYS A 91 -1.10 20.32 0.16
CA LYS A 91 -2.38 20.90 -0.30
C LYS A 91 -2.51 20.82 -1.81
N ALA A 92 -1.46 21.19 -2.55
CA ALA A 92 -1.43 21.07 -4.00
C ALA A 92 -1.65 19.61 -4.47
N PHE A 93 -1.03 18.64 -3.80
CA PHE A 93 -1.28 17.21 -4.07
C PHE A 93 -2.74 16.81 -3.82
N LEU A 94 -3.30 17.14 -2.65
CA LEU A 94 -4.69 16.79 -2.28
C LEU A 94 -5.73 17.46 -3.20
N GLU A 95 -5.43 18.64 -3.74
CA GLU A 95 -6.28 19.37 -4.67
C GLU A 95 -6.06 18.99 -6.15
N ASN A 96 -5.19 18.01 -6.44
CA ASN A 96 -4.77 17.61 -7.79
C ASN A 96 -4.17 18.75 -8.64
N LYS A 97 -3.50 19.71 -7.99
CA LYS A 97 -2.76 20.81 -8.65
C LYS A 97 -1.30 20.46 -8.81
N THR A 98 -1.00 19.50 -9.69
CA THR A 98 0.37 18.97 -9.84
C THR A 98 1.41 20.01 -10.27
N ASP A 99 0.97 21.05 -10.98
CA ASP A 99 1.84 22.16 -11.40
C ASP A 99 2.32 23.03 -10.23
N ASP A 100 1.61 23.02 -9.09
CA ASP A 100 1.95 23.77 -7.89
C ASP A 100 2.87 22.97 -6.94
N ILE A 101 3.18 21.70 -7.27
CA ILE A 101 4.05 20.84 -6.47
C ILE A 101 5.53 21.11 -6.87
N PRO A 102 6.40 21.47 -5.91
CA PRO A 102 7.83 21.61 -6.17
C PRO A 102 8.43 20.33 -6.76
N THR A 103 9.37 20.46 -7.70
CA THR A 103 10.00 19.30 -8.37
C THR A 103 10.72 18.33 -7.42
N ASN A 104 11.17 18.80 -6.27
CA ASN A 104 11.82 18.00 -5.24
C ASN A 104 10.82 17.33 -4.27
N HIS A 105 9.51 17.50 -4.47
CA HIS A 105 8.45 16.86 -3.69
C HIS A 105 7.72 15.85 -4.59
N ILE A 106 7.81 14.57 -4.25
CA ILE A 106 7.28 13.47 -5.06
C ILE A 106 6.17 12.79 -4.27
N PHE A 107 4.99 12.67 -4.85
CA PHE A 107 3.86 11.94 -4.25
C PHE A 107 3.58 10.68 -5.07
N LEU A 108 3.64 9.53 -4.41
CA LEU A 108 3.30 8.23 -4.96
C LEU A 108 1.99 7.77 -4.32
N ASP A 109 0.89 7.96 -5.03
CA ASP A 109 -0.46 7.65 -4.54
C ASP A 109 -0.88 6.22 -4.88
N PHE A 110 -1.08 5.39 -3.86
CA PHE A 110 -1.54 4.01 -4.01
C PHE A 110 -3.01 3.92 -4.41
N GLU A 111 -3.81 4.95 -4.16
CA GLU A 111 -5.23 4.96 -4.54
C GLU A 111 -5.40 5.14 -6.06
N GLN A 112 -4.42 5.75 -6.72
CA GLN A 112 -4.36 5.86 -8.18
C GLN A 112 -4.01 4.53 -8.87
N TYR A 113 -3.54 3.51 -8.13
CA TYR A 113 -3.31 2.20 -8.72
C TYR A 113 -4.64 1.45 -8.87
N PRO A 114 -5.08 1.17 -10.11
CA PRO A 114 -6.37 0.53 -10.34
C PRO A 114 -6.36 -0.88 -9.77
N LYS A 115 -7.10 -1.08 -8.68
CA LYS A 115 -7.29 -2.40 -8.05
C LYS A 115 -8.06 -3.37 -8.98
N PHE A 116 -8.82 -2.83 -9.94
CA PHE A 116 -9.56 -3.56 -10.98
C PHE A 116 -9.45 -2.85 -12.33
N THR A 117 -9.40 -3.63 -13.40
CA THR A 117 -9.48 -3.17 -14.79
C THR A 117 -10.84 -3.53 -15.35
N LEU A 118 -11.59 -2.53 -15.82
CA LEU A 118 -12.89 -2.70 -16.47
C LEU A 118 -12.69 -2.66 -17.99
N GLY A 119 -12.71 -3.82 -18.64
CA GLY A 119 -12.71 -3.93 -20.10
C GLY A 119 -14.12 -4.20 -20.66
N HIS A 120 -14.28 -4.03 -21.98
CA HIS A 120 -15.55 -4.30 -22.66
C HIS A 120 -16.04 -5.75 -22.54
N GLU A 121 -15.13 -6.73 -22.37
CA GLU A 121 -15.47 -8.16 -22.25
C GLU A 121 -15.03 -8.81 -20.94
N VAL A 122 -14.01 -8.25 -20.27
CA VAL A 122 -13.45 -8.83 -19.04
C VAL A 122 -13.24 -7.73 -18.02
N SER A 123 -13.87 -7.88 -16.87
CA SER A 123 -13.54 -7.12 -15.67
C SER A 123 -12.69 -8.00 -14.76
N THR A 124 -11.45 -7.57 -14.50
CA THR A 124 -10.46 -8.39 -13.78
C THR A 124 -9.69 -7.55 -12.76
N SER A 125 -8.90 -8.21 -11.93
CA SER A 125 -7.88 -7.59 -11.10
C SER A 125 -6.58 -8.33 -11.34
N ASP A 126 -5.61 -7.68 -12.00
CA ASP A 126 -4.30 -8.26 -12.25
C ASP A 126 -3.61 -8.70 -10.96
N PHE A 127 -3.77 -7.90 -9.90
CA PHE A 127 -3.25 -8.22 -8.57
C PHE A 127 -3.91 -9.48 -8.00
N ALA A 128 -5.24 -9.53 -7.91
CA ALA A 128 -5.94 -10.68 -7.33
C ALA A 128 -5.73 -11.96 -8.15
N ALA A 129 -5.71 -11.85 -9.48
CA ALA A 129 -5.42 -12.97 -10.38
C ALA A 129 -4.01 -13.53 -10.16
N LYS A 130 -2.98 -12.66 -10.17
CA LYS A 130 -1.59 -13.09 -9.92
C LYS A 130 -1.42 -13.65 -8.50
N PHE A 131 -2.09 -13.08 -7.51
CA PHE A 131 -2.05 -13.57 -6.14
C PHE A 131 -2.64 -14.98 -6.01
N LEU A 132 -3.87 -15.20 -6.50
CA LEU A 132 -4.53 -16.50 -6.43
C LEU A 132 -3.77 -17.57 -7.23
N ALA A 133 -3.27 -17.22 -8.42
CA ALA A 133 -2.46 -18.11 -9.23
C ALA A 133 -1.17 -18.53 -8.52
N ARG A 134 -0.44 -17.59 -7.90
CA ARG A 134 0.79 -17.90 -7.14
C ARG A 134 0.50 -18.69 -5.86
N LEU A 135 -0.59 -18.36 -5.15
CA LEU A 135 -1.00 -19.07 -3.92
C LEU A 135 -1.30 -20.55 -4.18
N THR A 136 -1.86 -20.84 -5.35
CA THR A 136 -2.35 -22.18 -5.73
C THR A 136 -1.49 -22.86 -6.80
N GLU A 137 -0.32 -22.31 -7.09
CA GLU A 137 0.58 -22.84 -8.10
C GLU A 137 0.96 -24.29 -7.77
N PRO A 138 0.71 -25.26 -8.67
CA PRO A 138 0.87 -26.69 -8.39
C PRO A 138 2.32 -27.14 -8.51
N THR A 139 3.20 -26.54 -7.70
CA THR A 139 4.63 -26.83 -7.64
C THR A 139 5.04 -27.08 -6.19
N LEU A 140 5.98 -28.01 -5.96
CA LEU A 140 6.53 -28.27 -4.62
C LEU A 140 7.37 -27.10 -4.08
N ASP A 141 7.76 -26.16 -4.93
CA ASP A 141 8.40 -24.90 -4.52
C ASP A 141 7.40 -23.94 -3.85
N ASN A 142 6.09 -24.11 -4.11
CA ASN A 142 5.04 -23.38 -3.43
C ASN A 142 4.77 -24.09 -2.09
N PRO A 143 5.08 -23.46 -0.94
CA PRO A 143 4.94 -24.11 0.36
C PRO A 143 3.48 -24.49 0.67
N PHE A 144 2.50 -23.73 0.15
CA PHE A 144 1.08 -24.05 0.33
C PHE A 144 0.69 -25.32 -0.42
N TYR A 145 1.17 -25.47 -1.66
CA TYR A 145 0.91 -26.67 -2.45
C TYR A 145 1.65 -27.89 -1.91
N ALA A 146 2.90 -27.73 -1.48
CA ALA A 146 3.68 -28.82 -0.88
C ALA A 146 3.02 -29.38 0.38
N LEU A 147 2.44 -28.51 1.22
CA LEU A 147 1.66 -28.93 2.39
C LEU A 147 0.37 -29.63 1.98
N TYR A 148 -0.37 -29.07 1.01
CA TYR A 148 -1.58 -29.67 0.45
C TYR A 148 -1.32 -31.08 -0.09
N ASP A 149 -0.29 -31.26 -0.93
CA ASP A 149 0.04 -32.56 -1.53
C ASP A 149 0.41 -33.58 -0.46
N SER A 150 1.30 -33.21 0.47
CA SER A 150 1.67 -34.07 1.60
C SER A 150 0.46 -34.50 2.44
N GLU A 151 -0.47 -33.58 2.75
CA GLU A 151 -1.67 -33.92 3.52
C GLU A 151 -2.60 -34.87 2.76
N VAL A 152 -2.84 -34.62 1.48
CA VAL A 152 -3.71 -35.47 0.64
C VAL A 152 -3.13 -36.87 0.50
N GLN A 153 -1.82 -37.02 0.32
CA GLN A 153 -1.17 -38.34 0.24
C GLN A 153 -1.26 -39.12 1.55
N LYS A 154 -1.23 -38.45 2.71
CA LYS A 154 -1.23 -39.09 4.04
C LYS A 154 -2.63 -39.44 4.55
N LEU A 155 -3.59 -38.53 4.35
CA LEU A 155 -4.88 -38.55 5.02
C LEU A 155 -6.07 -38.56 4.05
N GLY A 156 -5.81 -38.46 2.74
CA GLY A 156 -6.85 -38.23 1.74
C GLY A 156 -7.39 -36.80 1.80
N HIS A 157 -8.54 -36.58 1.14
CA HIS A 157 -9.13 -35.24 1.08
C HIS A 157 -9.88 -34.88 2.38
N SER A 158 -9.39 -33.85 3.06
CA SER A 158 -10.13 -33.09 4.08
C SER A 158 -10.92 -31.93 3.46
N LYS A 159 -11.84 -31.32 4.22
CA LYS A 159 -12.53 -30.08 3.80
C LYS A 159 -11.56 -28.95 3.43
N LEU A 160 -10.45 -28.83 4.15
CA LEU A 160 -9.43 -27.82 3.88
C LEU A 160 -8.73 -28.07 2.54
N THR A 161 -8.26 -29.30 2.31
CA THR A 161 -7.60 -29.68 1.05
C THR A 161 -8.55 -29.60 -0.14
N ALA A 162 -9.82 -29.97 0.03
CA ALA A 162 -10.84 -29.82 -1.00
C ALA A 162 -11.07 -28.34 -1.35
N ASN A 163 -11.15 -27.45 -0.36
CA ASN A 163 -11.28 -26.02 -0.58
C ASN A 163 -10.04 -25.42 -1.27
N TYR A 164 -8.83 -25.85 -0.89
CA TYR A 164 -7.60 -25.41 -1.55
C TYR A 164 -7.55 -25.86 -3.01
N ALA A 165 -7.90 -27.12 -3.29
CA ALA A 165 -7.99 -27.64 -4.65
C ALA A 165 -9.02 -26.87 -5.49
N LEU A 166 -10.19 -26.57 -4.92
CA LEU A 166 -11.21 -25.73 -5.57
C LEU A 166 -10.69 -24.32 -5.85
N LEU A 167 -9.97 -23.72 -4.90
CA LEU A 167 -9.35 -22.40 -5.08
C LEU A 167 -8.32 -22.39 -6.22
N GLY A 168 -7.64 -23.51 -6.48
CA GLY A 168 -6.69 -23.65 -7.58
C GLY A 168 -7.32 -23.73 -8.97
N LEU A 169 -8.64 -23.92 -9.07
CA LEU A 169 -9.33 -23.95 -10.36
C LEU A 169 -9.45 -22.53 -10.94
N GLU A 170 -8.97 -22.35 -12.17
CA GLU A 170 -9.00 -21.05 -12.86
C GLU A 170 -10.43 -20.46 -12.94
N SER A 171 -11.44 -21.30 -13.16
CA SER A 171 -12.84 -20.89 -13.19
C SER A 171 -13.33 -20.38 -11.83
N VAL A 172 -12.88 -20.97 -10.72
CA VAL A 172 -13.22 -20.53 -9.36
C VAL A 172 -12.52 -19.20 -9.06
N GLN A 173 -11.24 -19.06 -9.41
CA GLN A 173 -10.51 -17.80 -9.23
C GLN A 173 -11.15 -16.64 -10.00
N LYS A 174 -11.50 -16.86 -11.27
CA LYS A 174 -12.24 -15.89 -12.10
C LYS A 174 -13.57 -15.48 -11.46
N ASN A 175 -14.32 -16.45 -10.92
CA ASN A 175 -15.57 -16.16 -10.21
C ASN A 175 -15.34 -15.35 -8.93
N ILE A 176 -14.33 -15.67 -8.12
CA ILE A 176 -13.97 -14.90 -6.92
C ILE A 176 -13.65 -13.45 -7.29
N ILE A 177 -12.82 -13.23 -8.31
CA ILE A 177 -12.46 -11.88 -8.78
C ILE A 177 -13.70 -11.11 -9.23
N SER A 178 -14.59 -11.76 -9.99
CA SER A 178 -15.86 -11.16 -10.42
C SER A 178 -16.75 -10.78 -9.23
N LEU A 179 -16.83 -11.64 -8.21
CA LEU A 179 -17.60 -11.36 -6.99
C LEU A 179 -16.98 -10.21 -6.18
N LEU A 180 -15.66 -10.16 -6.05
CA LEU A 180 -14.96 -9.05 -5.38
C LEU A 180 -15.24 -7.72 -6.08
N LEU A 181 -15.21 -7.71 -7.41
CA LEU A 181 -15.55 -6.53 -8.19
C LEU A 181 -17.02 -6.12 -7.98
N LYS A 182 -17.96 -7.07 -8.08
CA LYS A 182 -19.39 -6.78 -7.84
C LYS A 182 -19.60 -6.23 -6.44
N ALA A 183 -18.95 -6.80 -5.42
CA ALA A 183 -19.04 -6.32 -4.05
C ALA A 183 -18.53 -4.88 -3.93
N ARG A 184 -17.42 -4.55 -4.61
CA ARG A 184 -16.88 -3.18 -4.67
C ARG A 184 -17.87 -2.21 -5.32
N LEU A 185 -18.46 -2.57 -6.46
CA LEU A 185 -19.41 -1.72 -7.19
C LEU A 185 -20.74 -1.52 -6.44
N ILE A 186 -21.22 -2.54 -5.72
CA ILE A 186 -22.52 -2.48 -5.02
C ILE A 186 -22.42 -1.72 -3.70
N LYS A 187 -21.28 -1.78 -3.01
CA LYS A 187 -21.15 -1.27 -1.64
C LYS A 187 -20.60 0.15 -1.53
N ASP A 188 -20.24 0.81 -2.64
CA ASP A 188 -19.60 2.15 -2.67
C ASP A 188 -18.43 2.31 -1.68
N GLN A 189 -17.84 1.21 -1.21
CA GLN A 189 -16.70 1.28 -0.32
C GLN A 189 -15.47 1.57 -1.19
N PHE A 190 -14.87 2.74 -0.93
CA PHE A 190 -13.62 3.28 -1.50
C PHE A 190 -13.73 4.04 -2.84
N LEU A 191 -14.77 4.87 -3.00
CA LEU A 191 -14.75 6.09 -3.83
C LEU A 191 -15.14 7.27 -2.94
N THR A 192 -14.20 7.74 -2.12
CA THR A 192 -14.25 9.05 -1.45
C THR A 192 -12.84 9.58 -1.41
#